data_AF-A0A3S4IN29-F1
#
_entry.id   AF-A0A3S4IN29-F1
#
_cell.length_a   1.000
_cell.length_b   1.000
_cell.length_c   1.000
_cell.angle_alpha   90.00
_cell.angle_beta   90.00
_cell.angle_gamma   90.00
#
_symmetry.space_group_name_H-M   'P 1'
#
loop_
_entity.id
_entity.type
_entity.pdbx_description
1 polymer ?
#
loop_
_entity_poly.entity_id
_entity_poly.type
_entity_poly.pdbx_seq_one_letter_code
_entity_poly.pdbx_strand_id
1 'polypeptide(L)'
;MWRIIPTSALLWFVGLGCEGAEPLRIAEEITAFGKPTSCITIQEEGGTLKCQARGISLARDYAQQLSMQKPQQAPVSELLLAMECGGSDTTSGLASNPSCGVASDKLIRLRRKLNSF
;
A
#
# COMPACT_ATOMS: atom_id res chain seq x y z
N MET A 1 3.64 4.01 12.33
CA MET A 1 2.52 3.81 11.39
C MET A 1 3.01 4.14 9.99
N TRP A 2 2.98 3.16 9.08
CA TRP A 2 3.71 3.21 7.81
C TRP A 2 3.28 4.39 6.94
N ARG A 3 4.23 5.22 6.52
CA ARG A 3 3.94 6.41 5.68
C ARG A 3 3.74 6.06 4.20
N ILE A 4 4.15 4.84 3.79
CA ILE A 4 3.99 4.30 2.45
C ILE A 4 2.88 3.24 2.46
N ILE A 5 1.76 3.55 1.77
CA ILE A 5 0.57 2.69 1.57
C ILE A 5 0.09 2.05 2.89
N PRO A 6 -0.66 2.77 3.74
CA PRO A 6 -1.01 2.29 5.09
C PRO A 6 -1.84 1.00 5.10
N THR A 7 -2.51 0.66 3.99
CA THR A 7 -3.37 -0.52 3.86
C THR A 7 -2.64 -1.81 3.51
N SER A 8 -1.45 -1.75 2.89
CA SER A 8 -0.66 -2.96 2.69
C SER A 8 0.15 -3.22 3.95
N ALA A 9 -0.03 -4.40 4.54
CA ALA A 9 0.66 -4.76 5.77
C ALA A 9 2.12 -5.20 5.55
N LEU A 10 2.46 -5.62 4.32
CA LEU A 10 3.80 -5.99 3.86
C LEU A 10 3.92 -5.80 2.34
N LEU A 11 5.14 -5.56 1.84
CA LEU A 11 5.48 -5.61 0.42
C LEU A 11 6.46 -6.75 0.13
N TRP A 12 6.29 -7.42 -1.01
CA TRP A 12 7.18 -8.48 -1.45
C TRP A 12 7.70 -8.17 -2.86
N PHE A 13 9.01 -8.31 -3.04
CA PHE A 13 9.74 -8.05 -4.27
C PHE A 13 10.28 -9.35 -4.85
N VAL A 14 10.19 -9.50 -6.17
CA VAL A 14 10.74 -10.63 -6.91
C VAL A 14 11.62 -10.08 -8.01
N GLY A 15 12.91 -10.45 -7.98
CA GLY A 15 13.91 -10.08 -8.98
C GLY A 15 14.33 -11.27 -9.85
N LEU A 16 14.85 -11.01 -11.05
CA LEU A 16 15.60 -12.01 -11.81
C LEU A 16 17.02 -12.15 -11.24
N GLY A 17 17.58 -11.08 -10.67
CA GLY A 17 18.97 -10.98 -10.23
C GLY A 17 19.92 -10.37 -11.28
N CYS A 18 19.40 -9.98 -12.45
CA CYS A 18 20.18 -9.32 -13.52
C CYS A 18 19.53 -8.06 -14.09
N GLU A 19 18.41 -7.63 -13.52
CA GLU A 19 17.73 -6.38 -13.83
C GLU A 19 18.58 -5.15 -13.46
N GLY A 20 18.42 -4.06 -14.20
CA GLY A 20 19.05 -2.78 -13.87
C GLY A 20 18.39 -2.05 -12.69
N ALA A 21 17.16 -2.43 -12.32
CA ALA A 21 16.46 -1.92 -11.14
C ALA A 21 16.66 -2.90 -9.99
N GLU A 22 17.43 -2.52 -8.97
CA GLU A 22 17.84 -3.41 -7.87
C GLU A 22 16.70 -3.62 -6.86
N PRO A 23 15.97 -4.76 -6.88
CA PRO A 23 14.77 -4.93 -6.06
C PRO A 23 15.10 -5.00 -4.57
N LEU A 24 16.30 -5.49 -4.25
CA LEU A 24 16.87 -5.48 -2.89
C LEU A 24 16.95 -4.07 -2.33
N ARG A 25 17.51 -3.13 -3.10
CA ARG A 25 17.64 -1.73 -2.69
C ARG A 25 16.27 -1.08 -2.45
N ILE A 26 15.29 -1.35 -3.31
CA ILE A 26 13.92 -0.85 -3.13
C ILE A 26 13.30 -1.43 -1.84
N ALA A 27 13.50 -2.73 -1.60
CA ALA A 27 13.01 -3.39 -0.39
C ALA A 27 13.66 -2.81 0.88
N GLU A 28 14.97 -2.55 0.85
CA GLU A 28 15.72 -1.92 1.95
C GLU A 28 15.22 -0.50 2.24
N GLU A 29 15.05 0.32 1.20
CA GLU A 29 14.54 1.69 1.34
C GLU A 29 13.13 1.69 1.97
N ILE A 30 12.25 0.78 1.55
CA ILE A 30 10.88 0.67 2.10
C ILE A 30 10.91 0.14 3.54
N THR A 31 11.81 -0.80 3.83
CA THR A 31 12.04 -1.31 5.19
C THR A 31 12.54 -0.22 6.13
N ALA A 32 13.34 0.73 5.64
CA ALA A 32 13.78 1.89 6.41
C ALA A 32 12.63 2.82 6.83
N PHE A 33 11.52 2.84 6.08
CA PHE A 33 10.25 3.48 6.52
C PHE A 33 9.46 2.63 7.54
N GLY A 34 10.10 1.56 8.03
CA GLY A 34 9.66 0.61 9.02
C GLY A 34 8.80 -0.52 8.46
N LYS A 35 8.36 -0.42 7.20
CA LYS A 35 7.38 -1.34 6.65
C LYS A 35 8.01 -2.72 6.39
N PRO A 36 7.43 -3.81 6.90
CA PRO A 36 7.95 -5.15 6.63
C PRO A 36 8.02 -5.41 5.13
N THR A 37 9.20 -5.83 4.65
CA THR A 37 9.37 -6.28 3.27
C THR A 37 10.09 -7.61 3.19
N SER A 38 9.93 -8.28 2.05
CA SER A 38 10.79 -9.38 1.63
C SER A 38 11.23 -9.18 0.20
N CYS A 39 12.43 -9.65 -0.13
CA CYS A 39 12.92 -9.72 -1.49
C CYS A 39 13.48 -11.12 -1.73
N ILE A 40 13.16 -11.72 -2.87
CA ILE A 40 13.81 -12.93 -3.36
C ILE A 40 14.21 -12.73 -4.82
N THR A 41 15.31 -13.37 -5.23
CA THR A 41 15.75 -13.33 -6.62
C THR A 41 15.81 -14.73 -7.22
N ILE A 42 15.51 -14.86 -8.51
CA ILE A 42 15.55 -16.16 -9.20
C ILE A 42 16.95 -16.75 -9.20
N GLN A 43 17.99 -15.92 -9.34
CA GLN A 43 19.38 -16.37 -9.34
C GLN A 43 19.85 -16.89 -7.98
N GLU A 44 19.56 -16.18 -6.88
CA GLU A 44 19.96 -16.62 -5.54
C GLU A 44 19.22 -17.89 -5.12
N GLU A 45 17.95 -18.00 -5.47
CA GLU A 45 17.13 -19.20 -5.19
C GLU A 45 17.51 -20.39 -6.10
N GLY A 46 18.36 -20.19 -7.12
CA GLY A 46 18.87 -21.25 -7.99
C GLY A 46 17.88 -21.69 -9.06
N GLY A 47 17.08 -20.76 -9.59
CA GLY A 47 16.18 -20.95 -10.72
C GLY A 47 14.70 -20.77 -10.37
N THR A 48 13.88 -20.67 -11.41
CA THR A 48 12.47 -20.24 -11.31
C THR A 48 11.64 -21.12 -10.38
N LEU A 49 11.79 -22.46 -10.46
CA LEU A 49 10.98 -23.38 -9.65
C LEU A 49 11.27 -23.27 -8.16
N LYS A 50 12.54 -23.11 -7.78
CA LYS A 50 12.94 -22.93 -6.39
C LYS A 50 12.49 -21.56 -5.87
N CYS A 51 12.66 -20.52 -6.67
CA CYS A 51 12.18 -19.17 -6.35
C CYS A 51 10.65 -19.15 -6.17
N GLN A 52 9.90 -19.85 -7.02
CA GLN A 52 8.45 -19.98 -6.89
C GLN A 52 8.07 -20.73 -5.59
N ALA A 53 8.72 -21.85 -5.28
CA ALA A 53 8.46 -22.59 -4.06
C ALA A 53 8.74 -21.73 -2.81
N ARG A 54 9.85 -20.97 -2.82
CA ARG A 54 10.18 -20.01 -1.77
C ARG A 54 9.12 -18.92 -1.63
N GLY A 55 8.72 -18.32 -2.75
CA GLY A 55 7.69 -17.29 -2.79
C GLY A 55 6.34 -17.77 -2.25
N ILE A 56 5.91 -18.99 -2.60
CA ILE A 56 4.68 -19.60 -2.07
C ILE A 56 4.79 -19.81 -0.56
N SER A 57 5.94 -20.25 -0.05
CA SER A 57 6.17 -20.39 1.39
C SER A 57 6.01 -19.05 2.11
N LEU A 58 6.69 -18.00 1.63
CA LEU A 58 6.61 -16.65 2.19
C LEU A 58 5.18 -16.11 2.15
N ALA A 59 4.48 -16.25 1.01
CA ALA A 59 3.10 -15.81 0.87
C ALA A 59 2.17 -16.52 1.86
N ARG A 60 2.37 -17.81 2.13
CA ARG A 60 1.60 -18.55 3.13
C ARG A 60 1.85 -18.02 4.53
N ASP A 61 3.10 -17.81 4.91
CA ASP A 61 3.47 -17.28 6.23
C ASP A 61 2.86 -15.89 6.46
N TYR A 62 2.89 -15.04 5.43
CA TYR A 62 2.24 -13.73 5.47
C TYR A 62 0.73 -13.82 5.54
N ALA A 63 0.09 -14.66 4.72
CA ALA A 63 -1.35 -14.84 4.79
C ALA A 63 -1.80 -15.25 6.20
N GLN A 64 -1.04 -16.14 6.87
CA GLN A 64 -1.30 -16.53 8.26
C GLN A 64 -1.16 -15.35 9.22
N GLN A 65 -0.05 -14.61 9.16
CA GLN A 65 0.17 -13.45 10.03
C GLN A 65 -0.90 -12.35 9.84
N LEU A 66 -1.25 -12.06 8.58
CA LEU A 66 -2.25 -11.04 8.24
C LEU A 66 -3.66 -11.45 8.63
N SER A 67 -3.99 -12.75 8.56
CA SER A 67 -5.31 -13.25 8.98
C SER A 67 -5.61 -13.02 10.46
N MET A 68 -4.56 -12.84 11.28
CA MET A 68 -4.68 -12.57 12.71
C MET A 68 -4.90 -11.08 13.03
N GLN A 69 -4.74 -10.19 12.04
CA GLN A 69 -4.97 -8.76 12.25
C GLN A 69 -6.46 -8.49 12.43
N LYS A 70 -6.78 -7.66 13.42
CA LYS A 70 -8.15 -7.22 13.69
C LYS A 70 -8.31 -5.76 13.31
N PRO A 71 -9.49 -5.34 12.81
CA PRO A 71 -9.78 -3.93 12.62
C PRO A 71 -9.59 -3.16 13.92
N GLN A 72 -9.00 -1.98 13.82
CA GLN A 72 -8.82 -1.05 14.93
C GLN A 72 -9.46 0.29 14.57
N GLN A 73 -9.89 1.01 15.60
CA GLN A 73 -10.33 2.39 15.42
C GLN A 73 -9.12 3.23 15.01
N ALA A 74 -9.24 3.94 13.89
CA ALA A 74 -8.25 4.88 13.42
C ALA A 74 -8.87 6.28 13.33
N PRO A 75 -8.16 7.35 13.73
CA PRO A 75 -8.70 8.69 13.63
C PRO A 75 -8.87 9.09 12.16
N VAL A 76 -9.88 9.91 11.89
CA VAL A 76 -10.16 10.44 10.54
C VAL A 76 -8.96 11.21 9.96
N SER A 77 -8.08 11.74 10.83
CA SER A 77 -6.81 12.38 10.45
C SER A 77 -5.81 11.46 9.75
N GLU A 78 -6.00 10.15 9.76
CA GLU A 78 -5.13 9.20 9.05
C GLU A 78 -5.65 8.82 7.67
N LEU A 79 -6.92 9.13 7.38
CA LEU A 79 -7.52 8.82 6.09
C LEU A 79 -6.84 9.64 4.98
N LEU A 80 -6.42 8.96 3.92
CA LEU A 80 -5.93 9.54 2.67
C LEU A 80 -7.00 9.29 1.61
N LEU A 81 -7.66 10.37 1.17
CA LEU A 81 -8.66 10.31 0.11
C LEU A 81 -8.03 10.81 -1.19
N ALA A 82 -7.95 9.93 -2.18
CA ALA A 82 -7.69 10.29 -3.56
C ALA A 82 -8.99 10.11 -4.35
N MET A 83 -9.25 11.00 -5.31
CA MET A 83 -10.45 10.98 -6.14
C MET A 83 -10.01 11.12 -7.59
N GLU A 84 -10.59 10.31 -8.45
CA GLU A 84 -10.37 10.37 -9.90
C GLU A 84 -11.73 10.29 -10.59
N CYS A 85 -11.83 10.90 -11.77
CA CYS A 85 -12.97 10.67 -12.65
C CYS A 85 -12.72 9.44 -13.52
N GLY A 86 -13.78 8.69 -13.83
CA GLY A 86 -13.73 7.62 -14.82
C GLY A 86 -13.92 8.16 -16.24
N GLY A 87 -15.09 7.94 -16.82
CA GLY A 87 -15.52 8.59 -18.06
C GLY A 87 -16.38 9.81 -17.74
N SER A 88 -15.99 10.99 -18.23
CA SER A 88 -16.78 12.21 -18.00
C SER A 88 -18.10 12.14 -18.77
N ASP A 89 -19.19 12.47 -18.10
CA ASP A 89 -20.51 12.65 -18.71
C ASP A 89 -21.11 14.01 -18.32
N THR A 90 -22.28 14.33 -18.88
CA THR A 90 -22.98 15.60 -18.62
C THR A 90 -23.43 15.76 -17.17
N THR A 91 -23.55 14.67 -16.41
CA THR A 91 -23.96 14.71 -14.99
C THR A 91 -22.79 14.91 -14.04
N SER A 92 -21.56 14.67 -14.51
CA SER A 92 -20.36 14.67 -13.69
C SER A 92 -20.10 16.04 -13.04
N GLY A 93 -20.22 17.11 -13.83
CA GLY A 93 -20.09 18.49 -13.34
C GLY A 93 -21.30 19.00 -12.54
N LEU A 94 -22.44 18.32 -12.61
CA LEU A 94 -23.70 18.74 -11.97
C LEU A 94 -23.92 18.05 -10.61
N ALA A 95 -23.48 16.80 -10.49
CA ALA A 95 -23.80 15.96 -9.33
C ALA A 95 -22.56 15.34 -8.67
N SER A 96 -21.81 14.49 -9.38
CA SER A 96 -20.73 13.70 -8.76
C SER A 96 -19.55 14.57 -8.31
N ASN A 97 -19.01 15.42 -9.17
CA ASN A 97 -17.86 16.27 -8.84
C ASN A 97 -18.19 17.27 -7.71
N PRO A 98 -19.35 17.98 -7.72
CA PRO A 98 -19.75 18.81 -6.59
C PRO A 98 -19.88 18.02 -5.28
N SER A 99 -20.46 16.81 -5.33
CA SER A 99 -20.62 15.95 -4.15
C SER A 99 -19.26 15.50 -3.57
N CYS A 100 -18.33 15.10 -4.44
CA CYS A 100 -16.95 14.79 -4.10
C CYS A 100 -16.22 15.99 -3.48
N GLY A 101 -16.42 17.20 -4.03
CA GLY A 101 -15.89 18.44 -3.48
C GLY A 101 -16.38 18.71 -2.05
N VAL A 102 -17.69 18.63 -1.82
CA VAL A 102 -18.28 18.79 -0.48
C VAL A 102 -17.76 17.74 0.51
N ALA A 103 -17.59 16.49 0.07
CA ALA A 103 -17.03 15.43 0.91
C ALA A 103 -15.55 15.69 1.26
N SER A 104 -14.74 16.14 0.30
CA SER A 104 -13.34 16.52 0.50
C SER A 104 -13.20 17.67 1.50
N ASP A 105 -14.00 18.72 1.37
CA ASP A 105 -14.01 19.85 2.31
C ASP A 105 -14.37 19.43 3.73
N LYS A 106 -15.36 18.54 3.88
CA LYS A 106 -15.72 17.96 5.19
C LYS A 106 -14.55 17.20 5.79
N LEU A 107 -13.86 16.37 5.00
CA LEU A 107 -12.69 15.62 5.45
C LEU A 107 -11.56 16.55 5.92
N ILE A 108 -11.27 17.61 5.17
CA ILE A 108 -10.26 18.63 5.54
C ILE A 108 -10.63 19.28 6.88
N ARG A 109 -11.89 19.66 7.07
CA ARG A 109 -12.35 20.27 8.34
C ARG A 109 -12.21 19.32 9.53
N LEU A 110 -12.55 18.04 9.35
CA LEU A 110 -12.39 17.01 10.37
C LEU A 110 -10.92 16.78 10.72
N ARG A 111 -10.02 16.76 9.73
CA ARG A 111 -8.56 16.70 9.94
C ARG A 111 -8.04 17.87 10.77
N ARG A 112 -8.42 19.12 10.42
CA ARG A 112 -7.89 20.33 11.07
C ARG A 112 -8.25 20.43 12.55
N LYS A 113 -9.45 19.98 12.94
CA LYS A 113 -9.88 19.97 14.36
C LYS A 113 -9.11 18.98 15.25
N LEU A 114 -8.49 17.96 14.67
CA LEU A 114 -7.74 16.93 15.40
C LEU A 114 -6.27 17.31 15.63
N ASN A 115 -5.72 18.21 14.80
CA ASN A 115 -4.33 18.66 14.86
C ASN A 115 -4.15 20.02 15.57
N SER A 116 -5.20 20.54 16.21
CA SER A 116 -5.22 21.86 16.85
C SER A 116 -5.15 21.80 18.39
N PHE A 117 -4.41 20.84 18.94
CA PHE A 117 -4.05 20.75 20.36
C PHE A 117 -2.54 20.78 20.51
#